data_AF-A0A554VE36-F1
#
_entry.id   AF-A0A554VE36-F1
#
_cell.length_a   1.000
_cell.length_b   1.000
_cell.length_c   1.000
_cell.angle_alpha   90.00
_cell.angle_beta   90.00
_cell.angle_gamma   90.00
#
_symmetry.space_group_name_H-M   'P 1'
#
loop_
_entity.id
_entity.type
_entity.pdbx_description
1 polymer ?
#
loop_
_entity_poly.entity_id
_entity_poly.type
_entity_poly.pdbx_seq_one_letter_code
_entity_poly.pdbx_strand_id
1 'polypeptide(L)'
;MTVKEFLMLDDMKELEKVKAIRKYVKPSNKIGKKEGKELLKIAYKDVNRVKDLYKQNKIIELIYFLTDCDEDYLMSRDYKEFIYFLRYVDDELSMILKLENKLNKADEGDELLVMRLEQAGANDLNQFGTLNAIDSLANGDLLKWKLIEEMPYEMVYTKLLMNKIQSRVQRKYQEIMIEEHKSNGKN
;
A
#
# COMPACT_ATOMS: atom_id res chain seq x y z
N MET A 1 14.62 -29.58 6.58
CA MET A 1 13.18 -29.36 6.69
C MET A 1 12.72 -28.63 5.45
N THR A 2 11.83 -29.25 4.68
CA THR A 2 11.23 -28.62 3.49
C THR A 2 10.09 -27.68 3.89
N VAL A 3 9.64 -26.83 2.98
CA VAL A 3 8.41 -26.04 3.17
C VAL A 3 7.24 -26.96 3.48
N LYS A 4 7.11 -28.07 2.75
CA LYS A 4 6.06 -29.08 3.00
C LYS A 4 6.10 -29.62 4.43
N GLU A 5 7.26 -30.05 4.89
CA GLU A 5 7.44 -30.55 6.26
C GLU A 5 7.13 -29.47 7.29
N PHE A 6 7.55 -28.22 7.04
CA PHE A 6 7.32 -27.10 7.94
C PHE A 6 5.83 -26.74 8.08
N LEU A 7 5.09 -26.72 6.98
CA LEU A 7 3.66 -26.42 7.00
C LEU A 7 2.87 -27.50 7.75
N MET A 8 3.30 -28.76 7.65
CA MET A 8 2.67 -29.93 8.28
C MET A 8 2.93 -30.08 9.80
N LEU A 9 3.84 -29.30 10.39
CA LEU A 9 4.29 -29.51 11.79
C LEU A 9 3.29 -29.14 12.90
N ASP A 10 2.10 -28.59 12.60
CA ASP A 10 1.07 -28.20 13.61
C ASP A 10 -0.24 -27.68 12.97
N ASP A 11 -1.38 -27.71 13.67
CA ASP A 11 -2.69 -27.17 13.22
C ASP A 11 -2.80 -25.63 13.24
N MET A 12 -1.75 -24.90 13.66
CA MET A 12 -1.74 -23.44 13.63
C MET A 12 -1.67 -22.88 12.19
N LYS A 13 -2.37 -21.76 11.95
CA LYS A 13 -2.36 -21.08 10.64
C LYS A 13 -0.92 -20.75 10.22
N GLU A 14 -0.59 -20.98 8.95
CA GLU A 14 0.76 -20.82 8.38
C GLU A 14 1.41 -19.48 8.72
N LEU A 15 0.63 -18.38 8.62
CA LEU A 15 1.07 -17.03 8.93
C LEU A 15 1.36 -16.80 10.42
N GLU A 16 0.70 -17.50 11.33
CA GLU A 16 0.94 -17.37 12.78
C GLU A 16 2.28 -18.04 13.18
N LYS A 17 2.58 -19.21 12.61
CA LYS A 17 3.90 -19.87 12.77
C LYS A 17 5.02 -18.98 12.25
N VAL A 18 4.83 -18.40 11.07
CA VAL A 18 5.82 -17.49 10.47
C VAL A 18 5.91 -16.19 11.26
N LYS A 19 4.80 -15.63 11.77
CA LYS A 19 4.77 -14.40 12.59
C LYS A 19 5.66 -14.46 13.83
N ALA A 20 5.73 -15.61 14.49
CA ALA A 20 6.53 -15.78 15.70
C ALA A 20 8.05 -15.68 15.42
N ILE A 21 8.51 -16.18 14.28
CA ILE A 21 9.94 -16.32 13.96
C ILE A 21 10.44 -15.18 13.05
N ARG A 22 9.59 -14.65 12.17
CA ARG A 22 9.98 -13.72 11.09
C ARG A 22 10.60 -12.41 11.54
N LYS A 23 10.33 -11.92 12.76
CA LYS A 23 10.90 -10.66 13.27
C LYS A 23 12.43 -10.71 13.42
N TYR A 24 13.01 -11.90 13.53
CA TYR A 24 14.44 -12.10 13.81
C TYR A 24 15.23 -12.58 12.59
N VAL A 25 14.60 -12.55 11.42
CA VAL A 25 15.10 -13.21 10.22
C VAL A 25 15.43 -12.17 9.15
N LYS A 26 16.49 -12.40 8.39
CA LYS A 26 16.90 -11.50 7.30
C LYS A 26 15.90 -11.61 6.13
N PRO A 27 15.36 -10.50 5.61
CA PRO A 27 14.54 -10.52 4.41
C PRO A 27 15.35 -10.99 3.21
N SER A 28 14.72 -11.79 2.34
CA SER A 28 15.27 -12.20 1.05
C SER A 28 14.16 -12.13 0.01
N ASN A 29 14.38 -11.42 -1.09
CA ASN A 29 13.47 -11.42 -2.22
C ASN A 29 13.63 -12.66 -3.12
N LYS A 30 14.35 -13.70 -2.68
CA LYS A 30 14.65 -14.89 -3.48
C LYS A 30 14.07 -16.16 -2.87
N ILE A 31 13.50 -16.99 -3.73
CA ILE A 31 13.15 -18.38 -3.47
C ILE A 31 13.87 -19.21 -4.53
N GLY A 32 14.89 -19.96 -4.11
CA GLY A 32 15.82 -20.63 -5.03
C GLY A 32 16.43 -19.67 -6.05
N LYS A 33 16.14 -19.92 -7.34
CA LYS A 33 16.60 -19.09 -8.46
C LYS A 33 15.61 -17.99 -8.88
N LYS A 34 14.41 -17.97 -8.28
CA LYS A 34 13.35 -17.00 -8.63
C LYS A 34 13.46 -15.79 -7.72
N GLU A 35 13.33 -14.61 -8.32
CA GLU A 35 13.39 -13.32 -7.64
C GLU A 35 12.00 -12.68 -7.61
N GLY A 36 11.62 -12.14 -6.46
CA GLY A 36 10.34 -11.49 -6.25
C GLY A 36 10.30 -10.11 -6.86
N LYS A 37 9.13 -9.77 -7.40
CA LYS A 37 8.82 -8.41 -7.88
C LYS A 37 8.80 -7.43 -6.70
N GLU A 38 9.40 -6.25 -6.91
CA GLU A 38 9.35 -5.13 -5.96
C GLU A 38 7.97 -4.46 -5.99
N LEU A 39 7.32 -4.28 -4.83
CA LEU A 39 5.93 -3.80 -4.79
C LEU A 39 5.78 -2.35 -5.28
N LEU A 40 6.83 -1.54 -5.22
CA LEU A 40 6.80 -0.17 -5.72
C LEU A 40 6.74 -0.09 -7.26
N LYS A 41 7.28 -1.10 -7.95
CA LYS A 41 7.45 -1.11 -9.40
C LYS A 41 6.36 -1.87 -10.14
N ILE A 42 5.58 -2.70 -9.45
CA ILE A 42 4.42 -3.38 -10.05
C ILE A 42 3.25 -2.43 -10.20
N ALA A 43 2.25 -2.84 -10.98
CA ALA A 43 1.05 -2.06 -11.23
C ALA A 43 0.29 -1.77 -9.93
N TYR A 44 -0.39 -0.63 -9.87
CA TYR A 44 -1.16 -0.22 -8.69
C TYR A 44 -2.23 -1.25 -8.29
N LYS A 45 -2.93 -1.82 -9.28
CA LYS A 45 -3.89 -2.92 -9.05
C LYS A 45 -3.23 -4.16 -8.44
N ASP A 46 -1.98 -4.44 -8.81
CA ASP A 46 -1.26 -5.63 -8.39
C ASP A 46 -0.79 -5.50 -6.93
N VAL A 47 -0.39 -4.29 -6.51
CA VAL A 47 -0.15 -4.01 -5.08
C VAL A 47 -1.40 -4.26 -4.24
N ASN A 48 -2.57 -3.85 -4.72
CA ASN A 48 -3.84 -4.09 -4.02
C ASN A 48 -4.16 -5.59 -3.96
N ARG A 49 -3.94 -6.32 -5.06
CA ARG A 49 -4.06 -7.78 -5.08
C ARG A 49 -3.14 -8.45 -4.06
N VAL A 50 -1.88 -8.01 -3.93
CA VAL A 50 -0.94 -8.55 -2.93
C VAL A 50 -1.44 -8.30 -1.51
N LYS A 51 -1.98 -7.12 -1.22
CA LYS A 51 -2.57 -6.83 0.10
C LYS A 51 -3.76 -7.73 0.40
N ASP A 52 -4.62 -7.98 -0.58
CA ASP A 52 -5.81 -8.82 -0.41
C ASP A 52 -5.42 -10.28 -0.18
N LEU A 53 -4.48 -10.82 -0.97
CA LEU A 53 -3.94 -12.17 -0.77
C LEU A 53 -3.29 -12.32 0.62
N TYR A 54 -2.53 -11.31 1.07
CA TYR A 54 -1.92 -11.31 2.38
C TYR A 54 -2.96 -11.29 3.51
N LYS A 55 -4.01 -10.46 3.39
CA LYS A 55 -5.12 -10.40 4.37
C LYS A 55 -5.92 -11.69 4.42
N GLN A 56 -6.15 -12.32 3.27
CA GLN A 56 -6.89 -13.58 3.15
C GLN A 56 -6.05 -14.80 3.56
N ASN A 57 -4.79 -14.61 3.98
CA ASN A 57 -3.87 -15.69 4.34
C ASN A 57 -3.55 -16.65 3.18
N LYS A 58 -3.63 -16.17 1.93
CA LYS A 58 -3.34 -16.95 0.73
C LYS A 58 -1.88 -16.83 0.33
N ILE A 59 -1.01 -17.38 1.17
CA ILE A 59 0.43 -17.11 1.12
C ILE A 59 1.12 -17.77 -0.08
N ILE A 60 0.71 -18.99 -0.44
CA ILE A 60 1.23 -19.70 -1.62
C ILE A 60 0.86 -18.93 -2.89
N GLU A 61 -0.40 -18.51 -3.03
CA GLU A 61 -0.87 -17.70 -4.17
C GLU A 61 -0.11 -16.37 -4.27
N LEU A 62 0.18 -15.72 -3.13
CA LEU A 62 0.97 -14.49 -3.06
C LEU A 62 2.40 -14.71 -3.57
N ILE A 63 3.06 -15.78 -3.12
CA ILE A 63 4.42 -16.11 -3.54
C ILE A 63 4.45 -16.39 -5.03
N TYR A 64 3.52 -17.20 -5.53
CA TYR A 64 3.37 -17.48 -6.94
C TYR A 64 3.22 -16.18 -7.74
N PHE A 65 2.33 -15.28 -7.32
CA PHE A 65 2.12 -14.00 -8.00
C PHE A 65 3.38 -13.13 -8.10
N LEU A 66 4.19 -13.09 -7.03
CA LEU A 66 5.37 -12.23 -6.95
C LEU A 66 6.62 -12.83 -7.61
N THR A 67 6.74 -14.15 -7.68
CA THR A 67 7.99 -14.84 -8.10
C THR A 67 7.79 -15.78 -9.28
N ASP A 68 6.55 -15.98 -9.73
CA ASP A 68 6.11 -17.02 -10.65
C ASP A 68 6.56 -18.43 -10.19
N CYS A 69 6.73 -18.63 -8.88
CA CYS A 69 7.15 -19.89 -8.26
C CYS A 69 5.97 -20.84 -8.07
N ASP A 70 5.96 -21.95 -8.82
CA ASP A 70 4.94 -22.99 -8.68
C ASP A 70 4.96 -23.63 -7.29
N GLU A 71 3.80 -24.10 -6.86
CA GLU A 71 3.60 -24.68 -5.54
C GLU A 71 4.51 -25.90 -5.31
N ASP A 72 4.56 -26.85 -6.26
CA ASP A 72 5.42 -28.04 -6.15
C ASP A 72 6.90 -27.66 -5.97
N TYR A 73 7.35 -26.64 -6.70
CA TYR A 73 8.71 -26.13 -6.57
C TYR A 73 8.92 -25.54 -5.19
N LEU A 74 8.01 -24.68 -4.71
CA LEU A 74 8.05 -24.06 -3.39
C LEU A 74 8.09 -25.11 -2.27
N MET A 75 7.24 -26.12 -2.35
CA MET A 75 7.10 -27.19 -1.35
C MET A 75 8.38 -27.99 -1.17
N SER A 76 9.20 -28.11 -2.22
CA SER A 76 10.50 -28.78 -2.20
C SER A 76 11.65 -27.92 -1.65
N ARG A 77 11.45 -26.61 -1.47
CA ARG A 77 12.49 -25.69 -0.99
C ARG A 77 12.73 -25.81 0.51
N ASP A 78 13.86 -25.27 0.95
CA ASP A 78 14.15 -25.06 2.36
C ASP A 78 13.11 -24.09 2.96
N TYR A 79 12.48 -24.48 4.06
CA TYR A 79 11.52 -23.65 4.78
C TYR A 79 12.07 -22.27 5.18
N LYS A 80 13.40 -22.14 5.34
CA LYS A 80 14.05 -20.86 5.62
C LYS A 80 13.85 -19.89 4.46
N GLU A 81 14.00 -20.34 3.21
CA GLU A 81 13.78 -19.48 2.04
C GLU A 81 12.36 -18.93 2.02
N PHE A 82 11.39 -19.76 2.36
CA PHE A 82 9.99 -19.35 2.51
C PHE A 82 9.82 -18.30 3.61
N ILE A 83 10.38 -18.51 4.80
CA ILE A 83 10.31 -17.52 5.90
C ILE A 83 11.01 -16.20 5.50
N TYR A 84 12.14 -16.28 4.81
CA TYR A 84 12.94 -15.11 4.41
C TYR A 84 12.18 -14.28 3.37
N PHE A 85 11.46 -14.95 2.47
CA PHE A 85 10.61 -14.31 1.48
C PHE A 85 9.37 -13.66 2.11
N LEU A 86 8.71 -14.32 3.05
CA LEU A 86 7.59 -13.70 3.76
C LEU A 86 8.00 -12.49 4.58
N ARG A 87 9.21 -12.52 5.14
CA ARG A 87 9.79 -11.36 5.79
C ARG A 87 10.04 -10.21 4.80
N TYR A 88 10.49 -10.50 3.58
CA TYR A 88 10.61 -9.49 2.53
C TYR A 88 9.25 -8.88 2.17
N VAL A 89 8.22 -9.70 1.97
CA VAL A 89 6.85 -9.24 1.69
C VAL A 89 6.31 -8.35 2.82
N ASP A 90 6.57 -8.70 4.08
CA ASP A 90 6.19 -7.89 5.24
C ASP A 90 6.85 -6.50 5.21
N ASP A 91 8.12 -6.44 4.87
CA ASP A 91 8.88 -5.18 4.83
C ASP A 91 8.38 -4.29 3.68
N GLU A 92 8.13 -4.87 2.50
CA GLU A 92 7.53 -4.18 1.36
C GLU A 92 6.12 -3.65 1.70
N LEU A 93 5.24 -4.48 2.26
CA LEU A 93 3.90 -4.06 2.67
C LEU A 93 3.94 -3.00 3.78
N SER A 94 4.88 -3.12 4.73
CA SER A 94 5.08 -2.10 5.76
C SER A 94 5.55 -0.78 5.18
N MET A 95 6.38 -0.81 4.13
CA MET A 95 6.79 0.38 3.40
C MET A 95 5.60 1.02 2.68
N ILE A 96 4.81 0.23 1.95
CA ILE A 96 3.57 0.70 1.28
C ILE A 96 2.62 1.34 2.30
N LEU A 97 2.37 0.69 3.44
CA LEU A 97 1.53 1.24 4.51
C LEU A 97 2.08 2.57 5.06
N LYS A 98 3.40 2.71 5.22
CA LYS A 98 4.00 3.99 5.63
C LYS A 98 3.77 5.08 4.59
N LEU A 99 3.87 4.76 3.30
CA LEU A 99 3.62 5.69 2.20
C LEU A 99 2.14 6.13 2.18
N GLU A 100 1.21 5.19 2.30
CA GLU A 100 -0.24 5.48 2.33
C GLU A 100 -0.62 6.31 3.56
N ASN A 101 -0.05 6.00 4.72
CA ASN A 101 -0.26 6.81 5.93
C ASN A 101 0.25 8.26 5.75
N LYS A 102 1.32 8.49 4.97
CA LYS A 102 1.75 9.86 4.64
C LYS A 102 0.73 10.59 3.75
N LEU A 103 0.03 9.90 2.87
CA LEU A 103 -1.05 10.49 2.08
C LEU A 103 -2.26 10.81 2.95
N ASN A 104 -2.62 9.93 3.88
CA ASN A 104 -3.83 10.08 4.70
C ASN A 104 -3.68 11.01 5.90
N LYS A 105 -2.45 11.27 6.39
CA LYS A 105 -2.24 12.21 7.51
C LYS A 105 -2.71 13.61 7.12
N ALA A 106 -3.59 14.21 7.92
CA ALA A 106 -3.91 15.63 7.82
C ALA A 106 -2.63 16.47 7.98
N ASP A 107 -2.55 17.59 7.28
CA ASP A 107 -1.46 18.53 7.47
C ASP A 107 -1.65 19.29 8.80
N GLU A 108 -0.55 19.70 9.44
CA GLU A 108 -0.61 20.50 10.67
C GLU A 108 -1.39 21.81 10.42
N GLY A 109 -2.42 22.06 11.25
CA GLY A 109 -3.33 23.20 11.11
C GLY A 109 -4.67 22.89 10.45
N ASP A 110 -4.83 21.71 9.81
CA ASP A 110 -6.06 21.35 9.10
C ASP A 110 -7.14 20.69 9.99
N GLU A 111 -6.98 20.63 11.31
CA GLU A 111 -7.92 19.92 12.22
C GLU A 111 -9.38 20.38 12.05
N LEU A 112 -9.61 21.69 11.99
CA LEU A 112 -10.95 22.25 11.78
C LEU A 112 -11.52 21.91 10.39
N LEU A 113 -10.66 21.82 9.37
CA LEU A 113 -11.04 21.44 8.02
C LEU A 113 -11.43 19.96 7.97
N VAL A 114 -10.65 19.09 8.61
CA VAL A 114 -10.95 17.66 8.73
C VAL A 114 -12.29 17.45 9.41
N MET A 115 -12.54 18.11 10.55
CA MET A 115 -13.84 18.03 11.23
C MET A 115 -15.01 18.47 10.34
N ARG A 116 -14.83 19.53 9.54
CA ARG A 116 -15.88 19.99 8.60
C ARG A 116 -16.09 19.02 7.44
N LEU A 117 -15.02 18.43 6.90
CA LEU A 117 -15.10 17.43 5.85
C LEU A 117 -15.81 16.16 6.36
N GLU A 118 -15.50 15.72 7.57
CA GLU A 118 -16.18 14.60 8.22
C GLU A 118 -17.68 14.88 8.41
N GLN A 119 -18.05 16.09 8.89
CA GLN A 119 -19.44 16.52 8.99
C GLN A 119 -20.16 16.58 7.63
N ALA A 120 -19.42 16.88 6.56
CA ALA A 120 -19.93 16.88 5.19
C ALA A 120 -20.05 15.48 4.57
N GLY A 121 -19.75 14.42 5.34
CA GLY A 121 -19.86 13.04 4.86
C GLY A 121 -18.62 12.53 4.13
N ALA A 122 -17.44 13.13 4.33
CA ALA A 122 -16.19 12.60 3.75
C ALA A 122 -15.94 11.14 4.16
N ASN A 123 -16.48 10.71 5.30
CA ASN A 123 -16.43 9.32 5.74
C ASN A 123 -17.18 8.34 4.82
N ASP A 124 -18.21 8.81 4.12
CA ASP A 124 -18.95 7.99 3.16
C ASP A 124 -18.08 7.63 1.95
N LEU A 125 -17.05 8.42 1.65
CA LEU A 125 -16.09 8.10 0.59
C LEU A 125 -15.20 6.92 0.99
N ASN A 126 -14.94 6.69 2.28
CA ASN A 126 -14.06 5.60 2.72
C ASN A 126 -14.51 4.22 2.23
N GLN A 127 -15.81 4.03 1.94
CA GLN A 127 -16.34 2.78 1.41
C GLN A 127 -15.75 2.40 0.04
N PHE A 128 -15.32 3.38 -0.74
CA PHE A 128 -14.75 3.17 -2.08
C PHE A 128 -13.23 2.94 -2.06
N GLY A 129 -12.57 3.13 -0.91
CA GLY A 129 -11.16 2.79 -0.71
C GLY A 129 -10.23 3.32 -1.80
N THR A 130 -9.56 2.40 -2.51
CA THR A 130 -8.60 2.70 -3.58
C THR A 130 -9.25 3.29 -4.82
N LEU A 131 -10.55 3.09 -5.04
CA LEU A 131 -11.28 3.68 -6.17
C LEU A 131 -11.33 5.20 -6.08
N ASN A 132 -11.36 5.79 -4.87
CA ASN A 132 -11.29 7.24 -4.73
C ASN A 132 -9.98 7.81 -5.26
N ALA A 133 -8.86 7.12 -5.01
CA ALA A 133 -7.56 7.54 -5.50
C ALA A 133 -7.48 7.44 -7.03
N ILE A 134 -8.03 6.36 -7.60
CA ILE A 134 -8.10 6.17 -9.04
C ILE A 134 -9.00 7.24 -9.69
N ASP A 135 -10.18 7.48 -9.15
CA ASP A 135 -11.13 8.43 -9.69
C ASP A 135 -10.61 9.88 -9.59
N SER A 136 -9.98 10.22 -8.47
CA SER A 136 -9.31 11.51 -8.28
C SER A 136 -8.19 11.74 -9.29
N LEU A 137 -7.43 10.70 -9.65
CA LEU A 137 -6.40 10.79 -10.69
C LEU A 137 -6.99 10.82 -12.10
N ALA A 138 -8.16 10.22 -12.30
CA ALA A 138 -8.88 10.19 -13.56
C ALA A 138 -9.68 11.47 -13.84
N ASN A 139 -9.84 12.36 -12.86
CA ASN A 139 -10.80 13.47 -12.89
C ASN A 139 -12.23 13.00 -13.24
N GLY A 140 -12.68 11.88 -12.66
CA GLY A 140 -14.03 11.34 -12.93
C GLY A 140 -14.17 10.57 -14.25
N ASP A 141 -13.10 10.47 -15.06
CA ASP A 141 -13.15 9.80 -16.35
C ASP A 141 -12.92 8.28 -16.20
N LEU A 142 -14.00 7.51 -16.21
CA LEU A 142 -13.99 6.05 -16.09
C LEU A 142 -13.05 5.37 -17.11
N LEU A 143 -12.90 5.92 -18.33
CA LEU A 143 -12.06 5.32 -19.36
C LEU A 143 -10.57 5.37 -18.99
N LYS A 144 -10.17 6.29 -18.10
CA LYS A 144 -8.80 6.43 -17.61
C LYS A 144 -8.50 5.53 -16.40
N TRP A 145 -9.52 4.96 -15.75
CA TRP A 145 -9.32 4.15 -14.55
C TRP A 145 -8.39 2.96 -14.82
N LYS A 146 -8.65 2.22 -15.90
CA LYS A 146 -7.81 1.08 -16.30
C LYS A 146 -6.36 1.51 -16.54
N LEU A 147 -6.13 2.68 -17.13
CA LEU A 147 -4.77 3.17 -17.36
C LEU A 147 -4.04 3.43 -16.04
N ILE A 148 -4.73 4.01 -15.05
CA ILE A 148 -4.17 4.30 -13.73
C ILE A 148 -3.90 3.01 -12.95
N GLU A 149 -4.79 2.02 -13.05
CA GLU A 149 -4.60 0.71 -12.41
C GLU A 149 -3.35 -0.03 -12.90
N GLU A 150 -3.01 0.12 -14.18
CA GLU A 150 -1.83 -0.48 -14.81
C GLU A 150 -0.53 0.32 -14.56
N MET A 151 -0.62 1.57 -14.07
CA MET A 151 0.57 2.36 -13.78
C MET A 151 1.35 1.79 -12.60
N PRO A 152 2.70 1.91 -12.59
CA PRO A 152 3.52 1.54 -11.45
C PRO A 152 3.06 2.24 -10.17
N TYR A 153 3.05 1.52 -9.06
CA TYR A 153 2.61 2.05 -7.77
C TYR A 153 3.36 3.33 -7.39
N GLU A 154 4.68 3.38 -7.60
CA GLU A 154 5.48 4.56 -7.29
C GLU A 154 5.04 5.82 -8.05
N MET A 155 4.59 5.67 -9.30
CA MET A 155 4.12 6.80 -10.12
C MET A 155 2.77 7.30 -9.61
N VAL A 156 1.84 6.38 -9.35
CA VAL A 156 0.52 6.70 -8.78
C VAL A 156 0.69 7.37 -7.42
N TYR A 157 1.52 6.81 -6.54
CA TYR A 157 1.86 7.37 -5.24
C TYR A 157 2.44 8.79 -5.36
N THR A 158 3.44 8.97 -6.22
CA THR A 158 4.09 10.27 -6.42
C THR A 158 3.10 11.31 -6.89
N LYS A 159 2.22 10.96 -7.83
CA LYS A 159 1.19 11.88 -8.32
C LYS A 159 0.18 12.26 -7.25
N LEU A 160 -0.27 11.32 -6.43
CA LEU A 160 -1.15 11.59 -5.28
C LEU A 160 -0.45 12.52 -4.27
N LEU A 161 0.83 12.29 -3.99
CA LEU A 161 1.62 13.12 -3.09
C LEU A 161 1.79 14.55 -3.64
N MET A 162 2.10 14.69 -4.94
CA MET A 162 2.19 15.98 -5.61
C MET A 162 0.87 16.75 -5.52
N ASN A 163 -0.25 16.10 -5.83
CA ASN A 163 -1.58 16.71 -5.75
C ASN A 163 -1.87 17.18 -4.31
N LYS A 164 -1.55 16.37 -3.30
CA LYS A 164 -1.70 16.74 -1.89
C LYS A 164 -0.88 17.99 -1.54
N ILE A 165 0.40 18.01 -1.91
CA ILE A 165 1.29 19.15 -1.62
C ILE A 165 0.79 20.41 -2.34
N GLN A 166 0.37 20.29 -3.60
CA GLN A 166 -0.16 21.41 -4.37
C GLN A 166 -1.43 21.99 -3.74
N SER A 167 -2.38 21.13 -3.35
CA SER A 167 -3.59 21.55 -2.65
C SER A 167 -3.27 22.26 -1.35
N ARG A 168 -2.31 21.76 -0.57
CA ARG A 168 -1.86 22.41 0.67
C ARG A 168 -1.25 23.79 0.41
N VAL A 169 -0.38 23.91 -0.58
CA VAL A 169 0.24 25.20 -0.95
C VAL A 169 -0.84 26.20 -1.38
N GLN A 170 -1.81 25.76 -2.19
CA GLN A 170 -2.90 26.60 -2.64
C GLN A 170 -3.80 27.07 -1.49
N ARG A 171 -4.11 26.19 -0.52
CA ARG A 171 -4.85 26.57 0.69
C ARG A 171 -4.12 27.63 1.51
N LYS A 172 -2.84 27.39 1.82
CA LYS A 172 -2.01 28.35 2.57
C LYS A 172 -1.92 29.71 1.87
N TYR A 173 -1.79 29.70 0.55
CA TYR A 173 -1.79 30.93 -0.24
C TYR A 173 -3.13 31.68 -0.12
N GLN A 174 -4.27 30.98 -0.21
CA GLN A 174 -5.59 31.59 -0.05
C GLN A 174 -5.79 32.17 1.36
N GLU A 175 -5.32 31.50 2.41
CA GLU A 175 -5.37 31.98 3.79
C GLU A 175 -4.62 33.31 3.95
N ILE A 176 -3.38 33.38 3.45
CA ILE A 176 -2.57 34.60 3.45
C ILE A 176 -3.29 35.74 2.72
N MET A 177 -3.83 35.48 1.52
CA MET A 177 -4.54 36.49 0.74
C MET A 177 -5.78 37.03 1.49
N ILE A 178 -6.52 36.17 2.20
CA ILE A 178 -7.68 36.56 2.99
C ILE A 178 -7.25 37.41 4.21
N GLU A 179 -6.16 37.05 4.87
CA GLU A 179 -5.60 37.81 6.00
C GLU A 179 -5.12 39.21 5.58
N GLU A 180 -4.45 39.32 4.44
CA GLU A 180 -4.01 40.59 3.87
C GLU A 180 -5.21 41.51 3.52
N HIS A 181 -6.27 40.97 2.91
CA HIS A 181 -7.48 41.74 2.61
C HIS A 181 -8.22 42.22 3.88
N LYS A 182 -8.28 41.39 4.93
CA LYS A 182 -8.87 41.77 6.22
C LYS A 182 -8.04 42.82 6.95
N SER A 183 -6.72 42.84 6.76
CA SER A 183 -5.81 43.81 7.36
C SER A 183 -5.88 45.16 6.64
N ASN A 184 -6.03 45.16 5.31
CA ASN A 184 -6.15 46.38 4.51
C ASN A 184 -7.56 47.02 4.55
N GLY A 185 -8.61 46.25 4.85
CA GLY A 185 -9.98 46.77 4.99
C GLY A 185 -10.33 47.38 6.35
N LYS A 186 -9.35 47.50 7.27
CA LYS A 186 -9.51 48.10 8.61
C LYS A 186 -8.89 49.50 8.76
N ASN A 187 -8.41 50.11 7.67
CA ASN A 187 -7.95 51.50 7.63
C ASN A 187 -8.96 52.41 6.92
#